data_AF-A0A1C3H5N5-F1
#
_entry.id   AF-A0A1C3H5N5-F1
#
_cell.length_a   1.000
_cell.length_b   1.000
_cell.length_c   1.000
_cell.angle_alpha   90.00
_cell.angle_beta   90.00
_cell.angle_gamma   90.00
#
_symmetry.space_group_name_H-M   'P 1'
#
loop_
_entity.id
_entity.type
_entity.pdbx_description
1 polymer ?
#
loop_
_entity_poly.entity_id
_entity_poly.type
_entity_poly.pdbx_seq_one_letter_code
_entity_poly.pdbx_strand_id
1 'polypeptide(L)' 'MIEVLPFDEYTAEVYGNLRASLEANGYNLSPLDMQIAAHAISIHAILVTNDQAFRKVGIPVEDWT' A
#
# COMPACT_ATOMS: atom_id res chain seq x y z
N MET A 1 -3.86 -2.83 -22.55
CA MET A 1 -4.18 -1.51 -21.98
C MET A 1 -4.27 -1.70 -20.48
N ILE A 2 -3.63 -0.85 -19.69
CA ILE A 2 -3.66 -0.93 -18.22
C ILE A 2 -4.58 0.18 -17.73
N GLU A 3 -5.42 -0.13 -16.74
CA GLU A 3 -6.28 0.84 -16.08
C GLU A 3 -5.47 1.66 -15.07
N VAL A 4 -5.67 2.98 -15.06
CA VAL A 4 -5.08 3.88 -14.06
C VAL A 4 -6.19 4.33 -13.13
N LEU A 5 -6.13 3.86 -11.89
CA LEU A 5 -7.12 4.20 -10.88
C LEU A 5 -6.73 5.51 -10.16
N PRO A 6 -7.70 6.36 -9.80
CA PRO A 6 -7.44 7.62 -9.12
C PRO A 6 -7.14 7.40 -7.64
N PHE A 7 -6.22 8.18 -7.08
CA PHE A 7 -6.08 8.30 -5.63
C PHE A 7 -7.17 9.24 -5.10
N ASP A 8 -8.27 8.66 -4.62
CA ASP A 8 -9.46 9.39 -4.17
C ASP A 8 -9.50 9.61 -2.65
N GLU A 9 -10.57 10.25 -2.17
CA GLU A 9 -10.76 10.57 -0.75
C GLU A 9 -10.77 9.30 0.13
N TYR A 10 -11.39 8.22 -0.34
CA TYR A 10 -11.42 6.96 0.37
C TYR A 10 -10.00 6.35 0.50
N THR A 11 -9.21 6.40 -0.56
CA THR A 11 -7.81 5.98 -0.50
C THR A 11 -6.99 6.85 0.46
N ALA A 12 -7.25 8.17 0.51
CA ALA A 12 -6.59 9.07 1.44
C ALA A 12 -6.90 8.72 2.92
N GLU A 13 -8.13 8.31 3.22
CA GLU A 13 -8.51 7.82 4.56
C GLU A 13 -7.77 6.52 4.90
N VAL A 14 -7.74 5.56 3.99
CA VAL A 14 -7.00 4.30 4.15
C VAL A 14 -5.51 4.57 4.37
N TYR A 15 -4.92 5.53 3.66
CA TYR A 15 -3.54 5.96 3.85
C TYR A 15 -3.29 6.48 5.27
N GLY A 16 -4.17 7.34 5.79
CA GLY A 16 -4.04 7.88 7.14
C GLY A 16 -4.05 6.77 8.20
N ASN A 17 -5.00 5.84 8.08
CA ASN A 17 -5.13 4.71 8.98
C ASN A 17 -3.93 3.75 8.89
N LEU A 18 -3.48 3.43 7.68
CA LEU A 18 -2.32 2.56 7.45
C LEU A 18 -1.06 3.18 8.06
N ARG A 19 -0.80 4.46 7.77
CA ARG A 19 0.37 5.17 8.26
C ARG A 19 0.41 5.19 9.79
N ALA A 20 -0.70 5.57 10.43
CA ALA A 20 -0.80 5.59 11.88
C ALA A 20 -0.54 4.20 12.50
N SER A 21 -1.09 3.14 11.89
CA SER A 21 -0.88 1.75 12.32
C SER A 21 0.59 1.32 12.20
N LEU A 22 1.23 1.58 11.06
CA LEU A 22 2.62 1.17 10.84
C LEU A 22 3.59 1.95 11.75
N GLU A 23 3.41 3.27 11.86
CA GLU A 23 4.23 4.12 12.74
C GLU A 23 4.10 3.68 14.21
N ALA A 24 2.89 3.33 14.68
CA ALA A 24 2.67 2.79 16.02
C ALA A 24 3.38 1.44 16.26
N ASN A 25 3.58 0.65 15.19
CA ASN A 25 4.31 -0.62 15.23
C ASN A 25 5.82 -0.46 14.93
N GLY A 26 6.34 0.78 14.84
CA GLY A 26 7.75 1.06 14.58
C GLY A 26 8.20 0.73 13.14
N TYR A 27 7.25 0.56 12.22
CA TYR A 27 7.52 0.33 10.82
C TYR A 27 7.27 1.60 10.01
N ASN A 28 8.15 1.90 9.06
CA ASN A 28 8.00 3.06 8.20
C ASN A 28 8.31 2.69 6.75
N LEU A 29 7.41 3.05 5.85
CA LEU A 29 7.61 2.99 4.40
C LEU A 29 8.04 4.36 3.89
N SER A 30 8.62 4.41 2.69
CA SER A 30 8.72 5.69 2.00
C SER A 30 7.32 6.28 1.76
N PRO A 31 7.16 7.61 1.68
CA PRO A 31 5.84 8.23 1.51
C PRO A 31 5.06 7.73 0.29
N LEU A 32 5.76 7.42 -0.82
CA LEU A 32 5.13 6.90 -2.03
C LEU A 32 4.74 5.42 -1.89
N ASP A 33 5.58 4.61 -1.28
CA ASP A 33 5.26 3.20 -0.99
C ASP A 33 4.05 3.09 -0.06
N MET A 34 3.95 3.99 0.91
CA MET A 34 2.79 4.09 1.79
C MET A 34 1.51 4.41 1.01
N GLN A 35 1.57 5.31 0.01
CA GLN A 35 0.44 5.62 -0.86
C GLN A 35 0.06 4.43 -1.75
N ILE A 36 1.06 3.72 -2.31
CA ILE A 36 0.84 2.53 -3.14
C ILE A 36 0.17 1.42 -2.31
N ALA A 37 0.68 1.15 -1.11
CA ALA A 37 0.09 0.16 -0.20
C ALA A 37 -1.34 0.53 0.18
N ALA A 38 -1.59 1.79 0.55
CA ALA A 38 -2.93 2.26 0.90
C ALA A 38 -3.90 2.13 -0.28
N HIS A 39 -3.46 2.45 -1.49
CA HIS A 39 -4.27 2.32 -2.70
C HIS A 39 -4.59 0.85 -3.02
N ALA A 40 -3.63 -0.07 -2.89
CA ALA A 40 -3.90 -1.50 -3.05
C ALA A 40 -4.93 -2.01 -2.02
N ILE A 41 -4.85 -1.55 -0.77
CA ILE A 41 -5.81 -1.90 0.28
C ILE A 41 -7.20 -1.35 -0.05
N SER A 42 -7.32 -0.07 -0.46
CA SER A 42 -8.63 0.56 -0.69
C SER A 42 -9.44 -0.15 -1.78
N ILE A 43 -8.76 -0.66 -2.81
CA ILE A 43 -9.39 -1.38 -3.93
C ILE A 43 -9.37 -2.92 -3.76
N HIS A 44 -8.88 -3.44 -2.63
CA HIS A 44 -8.75 -4.88 -2.36
C HIS A 44 -7.92 -5.64 -3.43
N ALA A 45 -6.84 -5.02 -3.92
CA ALA A 45 -5.96 -5.61 -4.92
C ALA A 45 -4.77 -6.35 -4.30
N ILE A 46 -4.18 -7.26 -5.09
CA ILE A 46 -2.85 -7.83 -4.83
C ILE A 46 -1.81 -6.87 -5.40
N LEU A 47 -0.84 -6.47 -4.59
CA LEU A 47 0.27 -5.63 -5.04
C LEU A 47 1.36 -6.51 -5.66
N VAL A 48 1.62 -6.34 -6.95
CA VAL A 48 2.76 -6.99 -7.62
C VAL A 48 4.00 -6.12 -7.42
N THR A 49 5.00 -6.63 -6.71
CA THR A 49 6.25 -5.90 -6.43
C THR A 49 7.40 -6.86 -6.12
N ASN A 50 8.62 -6.49 -6.52
CA ASN A 50 9.86 -7.18 -6.11
C ASN A 50 10.47 -6.58 -4.83
N ASP A 51 9.88 -5.51 -4.29
CA ASP A 51 10.34 -4.89 -3.06
C ASP A 51 9.79 -5.63 -1.83
N GLN A 52 10.71 -6.25 -1.09
CA GLN A 52 10.41 -7.03 0.11
C GLN A 52 9.88 -6.18 1.26
N ALA A 53 9.99 -4.85 1.21
CA ALA A 53 9.42 -3.94 2.20
C ALA A 53 7.92 -4.17 2.37
N PHE A 54 7.17 -4.33 1.27
CA PHE A 54 5.71 -4.46 1.30
C PHE A 54 5.21 -5.73 2.03
N ARG A 55 6.05 -6.77 2.15
CA ARG A 55 5.70 -7.98 2.91
C ARG A 55 5.51 -7.70 4.41
N LYS A 56 6.14 -6.65 4.93
CA LYS A 56 6.01 -6.26 6.35
C LYS A 56 4.76 -5.43 6.63
N VAL A 57 4.07 -4.98 5.58
CA VAL A 57 2.85 -4.16 5.66
C VAL A 57 1.61 -5.02 5.92
N GLY A 58 1.67 -6.31 5.60
CA GLY A 58 0.56 -7.24 5.80
C GLY A 58 -0.51 -7.17 4.72
N ILE A 59 -0.17 -6.70 3.52
CA ILE A 59 -1.05 -6.71 2.34
C ILE A 59 -0.76 -7.92 1.45
N PRO A 60 -1.71 -8.38 0.62
CA PRO A 60 -1.44 -9.40 -0.38
C PRO A 60 -0.40 -8.90 -1.39
N VAL A 61 0.69 -9.66 -1.55
CA VAL A 61 1.81 -9.33 -2.43
C VAL A 61 2.15 -10.53 -3.30
N GLU A 62 2.38 -10.28 -4.59
CA GLU A 62 2.97 -11.23 -5.52
C GLU A 62 4.31 -10.70 -6.05
N ASP A 63 5.24 -11.61 -6.31
CA ASP A 63 6.51 -11.32 -6.98
C ASP A 63 6.58 -12.15 -8.27
N TRP A 64 6.76 -11.49 -9.42
CA TRP A 64 6.80 -12.11 -10.74
C TRP A 64 8.21 -12.15 -11.33
N THR A 65 9.25 -11.89 -10.52
CA THR A 65 10.64 -11.73 -10.96
C THR A 65 11.55 -12.85 -10.49
#